data_AF-A0A3V3CAU3-F1
#
_entry.id   AF-A0A3V3CAU3-F1
#
_cell.length_a   1.000
_cell.length_b   1.000
_cell.length_c   1.000
_cell.angle_alpha   90.00
_cell.angle_beta   90.00
_cell.angle_gamma   90.00
#
_symmetry.space_group_name_H-M   'P 1'
#
loop_
_entity.id
_entity.type
_entity.pdbx_description
1 polymer ?
#
loop_
_entity_poly.entity_id
_entity_poly.type
_entity_poly.pdbx_seq_one_letter_code
_entity_poly.pdbx_strand_id
1 'polypeptide(L)'
;MSHDFSIERKKDKKVAFFFGYADAVFYKSFHCEEYNNHFSGSNEGKTISKKGAESALNKIINSEEIKNYPDPERINDIKDFYNNVVLKSKEEDKFYIHFS
;
A
#
# COMPACT_ATOMS: atom_id res chain seq x y z
N MET A 1 -5.81 1.06 14.35
CA MET A 1 -7.06 0.30 14.09
C MET A 1 -6.87 -0.51 12.80
N SER A 2 -7.80 -1.41 12.44
CA SER A 2 -7.65 -2.30 11.28
C SER A 2 -8.20 -1.61 10.03
N HIS A 3 -7.36 -0.88 9.31
CA HIS A 3 -7.72 -0.31 8.02
C HIS A 3 -7.21 -1.26 6.95
N ASP A 4 -8.05 -1.51 5.95
CA ASP A 4 -7.68 -2.32 4.80
C ASP A 4 -7.06 -1.39 3.76
N PHE A 5 -5.91 -1.81 3.24
CA PHE A 5 -5.21 -1.09 2.19
C PHE A 5 -5.29 -1.89 0.90
N SER A 6 -5.51 -1.21 -0.22
CA SER A 6 -5.27 -1.80 -1.52
C SER A 6 -4.45 -0.87 -2.41
N ILE A 7 -3.66 -1.49 -3.29
CA ILE A 7 -2.95 -0.79 -4.36
C ILE A 7 -3.22 -1.46 -5.69
N GLU A 8 -3.71 -0.68 -6.66
CA GLU A 8 -4.06 -1.13 -8.00
C GLU A 8 -3.19 -0.43 -9.04
N ARG A 9 -2.59 -1.17 -9.98
CA ARG A 9 -2.04 -0.58 -11.19
C ARG A 9 -3.17 -0.27 -12.18
N LYS A 10 -3.37 1.00 -12.53
CA LYS A 10 -4.53 1.43 -13.33
C LYS A 10 -4.57 0.84 -14.74
N LYS A 11 -3.40 0.50 -15.31
CA LYS A 11 -3.26 0.01 -16.69
C LYS A 11 -3.94 -1.34 -16.93
N ASP A 12 -3.73 -2.28 -16.03
CA ASP A 12 -4.19 -3.68 -16.18
C ASP A 12 -4.94 -4.21 -14.96
N LYS A 13 -5.30 -3.31 -14.02
CA LYS A 13 -6.16 -3.61 -12.87
C LYS A 13 -5.61 -4.68 -11.94
N LYS A 14 -4.30 -4.92 -11.98
CA LYS A 14 -3.63 -5.75 -10.98
C LYS A 14 -3.71 -5.04 -9.64
N VAL A 15 -4.16 -5.77 -8.63
CA VAL A 15 -4.37 -5.26 -7.29
C VAL A 15 -3.68 -6.15 -6.26
N ALA A 16 -3.22 -5.56 -5.18
CA ALA A 16 -2.86 -6.27 -3.97
C ALA A 16 -3.54 -5.62 -2.77
N PHE A 17 -3.81 -6.46 -1.78
CA PHE A 17 -4.51 -6.08 -0.57
C PHE A 17 -3.60 -6.30 0.64
N PHE A 18 -3.84 -5.50 1.67
CA PHE A 18 -3.27 -5.70 2.99
C PHE A 18 -4.36 -5.49 4.02
N PHE A 19 -4.72 -6.57 4.72
CA PHE A 19 -5.85 -6.58 5.64
C PHE A 19 -5.40 -6.31 7.08
N GLY A 20 -5.72 -5.12 7.57
CA GLY A 20 -5.54 -4.71 8.95
C GLY A 20 -4.19 -4.09 9.32
N TYR A 21 -4.21 -3.27 10.37
CA TYR A 21 -3.12 -2.41 10.86
C TYR A 21 -2.40 -1.57 9.77
N ALA A 22 -3.08 -1.25 8.66
CA ALA A 22 -2.51 -0.36 7.64
C ALA A 22 -2.28 1.07 8.15
N ASP A 23 -3.07 1.47 9.15
CA ASP A 23 -3.11 2.75 9.87
C ASP A 23 -1.73 3.36 10.21
N ALA A 24 -0.74 2.51 10.51
CA ALA A 24 0.59 2.96 10.89
C ALA A 24 1.51 3.12 9.67
N VAL A 25 1.90 2.00 9.04
CA VAL A 25 3.01 2.01 8.09
C VAL A 25 2.59 2.48 6.69
N PHE A 26 1.36 2.17 6.25
CA PHE A 26 0.90 2.51 4.90
C PHE A 26 0.51 3.99 4.82
N TYR A 27 -0.29 4.48 5.77
CA TYR A 27 -0.68 5.89 5.81
C TYR A 27 0.53 6.83 5.85
N LYS A 28 1.50 6.57 6.73
CA LYS A 28 2.75 7.36 6.82
C LYS A 28 3.58 7.27 5.54
N SER A 29 3.75 6.07 4.98
CA SER A 29 4.61 5.86 3.82
C SER A 29 4.06 6.48 2.54
N PHE A 30 2.74 6.54 2.40
CA PHE A 30 2.06 7.17 1.28
C PHE A 30 1.66 8.64 1.53
N HIS A 31 1.97 9.20 2.71
CA HIS A 31 1.51 10.53 3.13
C HIS A 31 0.00 10.69 2.94
N CYS A 32 -0.76 9.76 3.52
CA CYS A 32 -2.20 9.59 3.35
C CYS A 32 -2.99 9.75 4.64
N GLU A 33 -2.40 10.35 5.67
CA GLU A 33 -2.98 10.56 6.99
C GLU A 33 -4.33 11.29 6.92
N GLU A 34 -4.57 12.07 5.87
CA GLU A 34 -5.86 12.71 5.57
C GLU A 34 -7.02 11.73 5.33
N TYR A 35 -6.73 10.48 4.94
CA TYR A 35 -7.73 9.42 4.72
C TYR A 35 -8.00 8.59 5.98
N ASN A 36 -7.46 9.01 7.14
CA ASN A 36 -7.63 8.31 8.41
C ASN A 36 -8.83 8.88 9.17
N ASN A 37 -9.96 8.16 9.15
CA ASN A 37 -11.17 8.52 9.88
C ASN A 37 -11.20 7.97 11.33
N HIS A 38 -10.02 7.76 11.94
CA HIS A 38 -9.80 7.16 13.26
C HIS A 38 -10.29 5.71 13.35
N PHE A 39 -11.60 5.46 13.23
CA PHE A 39 -12.20 4.13 13.36
C PHE A 39 -12.26 3.35 12.03
N SER A 40 -12.08 4.04 10.89
CA SER A 40 -12.10 3.44 9.54
C SER A 40 -11.21 4.25 8.58
N GLY A 41 -10.96 3.73 7.38
CA GLY A 41 -10.51 4.58 6.28
C GLY A 41 -11.61 5.58 5.89
N SER A 42 -11.24 6.62 5.15
CA SER A 42 -12.23 7.52 4.53
C SER A 42 -13.01 6.87 3.39
N ASN A 43 -12.68 5.61 3.04
CA ASN A 43 -13.11 4.93 1.84
C ASN A 43 -12.70 5.67 0.55
N GLU A 44 -11.72 6.56 0.65
CA GLU A 44 -11.13 7.28 -0.46
C GLU A 44 -9.71 6.78 -0.74
N GLY A 45 -9.09 7.41 -1.72
CA GLY A 45 -7.78 7.02 -2.19
C GLY A 45 -7.24 8.02 -3.18
N LYS A 46 -5.96 7.88 -3.53
CA LYS A 46 -5.31 8.77 -4.50
C LYS A 46 -4.55 8.01 -5.55
N THR A 47 -4.40 8.65 -6.71
CA THR A 47 -3.53 8.13 -7.77
C THR A 47 -2.11 8.66 -7.56
N ILE A 48 -1.12 7.76 -7.55
CA ILE A 48 0.30 8.04 -7.40
C ILE A 48 1.08 7.57 -8.64
N SER A 49 2.29 8.09 -8.80
CA SER A 49 3.24 7.61 -9.82
C SER A 49 3.87 6.28 -9.42
N LYS A 50 4.43 5.55 -10.39
CA LYS A 50 5.32 4.41 -10.12
C LYS A 50 6.37 4.74 -9.05
N LYS A 51 7.12 5.82 -9.22
CA LYS A 51 8.17 6.22 -8.26
C LYS A 51 7.63 6.40 -6.83
N GLY A 52 6.43 6.96 -6.69
CA GLY A 52 5.75 7.07 -5.40
C GLY A 52 5.39 5.70 -4.82
N ALA A 53 4.82 4.82 -5.63
CA ALA A 53 4.48 3.45 -5.23
C ALA A 53 5.74 2.65 -4.82
N GLU A 54 6.79 2.70 -5.63
CA GLU A 54 8.05 2.01 -5.39
C GLU A 54 8.71 2.47 -4.10
N SER A 55 8.83 3.79 -3.89
CA SER A 55 9.44 4.35 -2.69
C SER A 55 8.67 3.99 -1.42
N ALA A 56 7.33 4.12 -1.45
CA ALA A 56 6.48 3.84 -0.29
C ALA A 56 6.46 2.35 0.05
N LEU A 57 6.25 1.47 -0.94
CA LEU A 57 6.23 0.02 -0.71
C LEU A 57 7.59 -0.50 -0.25
N ASN A 58 8.70 0.00 -0.81
CA ASN A 58 10.03 -0.39 -0.35
C ASN A 58 10.27 0.02 1.13
N LYS A 59 9.78 1.19 1.56
CA LYS A 59 9.84 1.59 2.98
C LYS A 59 9.01 0.65 3.86
N ILE A 60 7.78 0.33 3.44
CA ILE A 60 6.87 -0.56 4.19
C ILE A 60 7.47 -1.96 4.34
N ILE A 61 7.93 -2.57 3.24
CA ILE A 61 8.47 -3.94 3.23
C ILE A 61 9.70 -4.08 4.14
N ASN A 62 10.47 -3.01 4.30
CA ASN A 62 11.68 -3.00 5.12
C ASN A 62 11.47 -2.45 6.54
N SER A 63 10.27 -2.01 6.90
CA SER A 63 10.00 -1.37 8.19
C SER A 63 10.02 -2.37 9.35
N GLU A 64 10.39 -1.89 10.54
CA GLU A 64 10.30 -2.69 11.78
C GLU A 64 8.84 -2.94 12.18
N GLU A 65 7.94 -2.01 11.86
CA GLU A 65 6.49 -2.15 12.12
C GLU A 65 5.91 -3.39 11.41
N ILE A 66 6.31 -3.68 10.17
CA ILE A 66 5.89 -4.89 9.45
C ILE A 66 6.58 -6.15 9.97
N LYS A 67 7.87 -6.07 10.34
CA LYS A 67 8.61 -7.23 10.88
C LYS A 67 8.03 -7.74 12.20
N ASN A 68 7.49 -6.83 13.02
CA ASN A 68 6.88 -7.14 14.30
C ASN A 68 5.35 -7.33 14.21
N TYR A 69 4.79 -7.41 13.01
CA TYR A 69 3.36 -7.58 12.81
C TYR A 69 2.93 -8.98 13.31
N PRO A 70 1.77 -9.12 14.01
CA PRO A 70 1.33 -10.39 14.58
C PRO A 70 1.29 -11.56 13.59
N ASP A 71 0.95 -11.24 12.34
CA ASP A 71 0.97 -12.12 11.18
C ASP A 71 1.92 -11.56 10.10
N PRO A 72 3.22 -11.90 10.16
CA PRO A 72 4.24 -11.33 9.27
C PRO A 72 4.12 -11.80 7.82
N GLU A 73 3.38 -12.88 7.55
CA GLU A 73 3.13 -13.38 6.19
C GLU A 73 2.09 -12.53 5.46
N ARG A 74 1.31 -11.73 6.18
CA ARG A 74 0.29 -10.85 5.61
C ARG A 74 0.81 -9.81 4.62
N ILE A 75 2.10 -9.46 4.70
CA ILE A 75 2.74 -8.55 3.75
C ILE A 75 3.13 -9.23 2.43
N ASN A 76 3.02 -10.57 2.32
CA ASN A 76 3.51 -11.30 1.15
C ASN A 76 2.81 -10.86 -0.14
N ASP A 77 1.50 -10.62 -0.12
CA ASP A 77 0.77 -10.10 -1.28
C ASP A 77 1.34 -8.74 -1.74
N ILE A 78 1.72 -7.89 -0.79
CA ILE A 78 2.34 -6.59 -1.07
C ILE A 78 3.76 -6.76 -1.62
N LYS A 79 4.56 -7.70 -1.08
CA LYS A 79 5.90 -8.03 -1.58
C LYS A 79 5.83 -8.56 -3.01
N ASP A 80 4.90 -9.47 -3.28
CA ASP A 80 4.69 -10.06 -4.59
C ASP A 80 4.21 -9.01 -5.58
N PHE A 81 3.31 -8.13 -5.18
CA PHE A 81 2.89 -7.00 -6.00
C PHE A 81 4.04 -6.04 -6.30
N TYR A 82 4.85 -5.70 -5.30
CA TYR A 82 6.03 -4.86 -5.48
C TYR A 82 7.00 -5.47 -6.50
N ASN A 83 7.37 -6.75 -6.33
CA ASN A 83 8.34 -7.43 -7.18
C ASN A 83 7.82 -7.73 -8.59
N ASN A 84 6.56 -8.11 -8.72
CA ASN A 84 6.00 -8.60 -9.99
C ASN A 84 5.20 -7.55 -10.77
N VAL A 85 4.74 -6.48 -10.10
CA VAL A 85 3.93 -5.42 -10.72
C VAL A 85 4.64 -4.09 -10.73
N VAL A 86 5.09 -3.59 -9.57
CA VAL A 86 5.67 -2.24 -9.45
C VAL A 86 7.06 -2.15 -10.08
N LEU A 87 7.98 -3.05 -9.73
CA LEU A 87 9.34 -3.02 -10.30
C LEU A 87 9.34 -3.28 -11.82
N LYS A 88 8.36 -4.04 -12.32
CA LYS A 88 8.21 -4.37 -13.74
C LYS A 88 7.33 -3.37 -14.51
N SER A 89 6.78 -2.34 -13.86
CA SER A 89 5.94 -1.35 -14.52
C SER A 89 6.78 -0.30 -15.24
N LYS A 90 6.18 0.32 -16.27
CA LYS A 90 6.79 1.47 -16.94
C LYS A 90 6.72 2.71 -16.05
N GLU A 91 7.58 3.69 -16.27
CA GLU A 91 7.57 4.96 -15.52
C GLU A 91 6.25 5.74 -15.68
N GLU A 92 5.58 5.59 -16.83
CA GLU A 92 4.27 6.20 -17.11
C GLU A 92 3.11 5.55 -16.34
N ASP A 93 3.29 4.34 -15.81
CA ASP A 93 2.22 3.61 -15.11
C ASP A 93 1.86 4.33 -13.80
N LYS A 94 0.55 4.32 -13.51
CA LYS A 94 -0.03 4.94 -12.31
C LYS A 94 -0.66 3.89 -11.43
N PHE A 95 -0.63 4.17 -10.13
CA PHE A 95 -1.18 3.30 -9.10
C PHE A 95 -2.26 4.04 -8.33
N TYR A 96 -3.39 3.40 -8.10
CA TYR A 96 -4.40 3.90 -7.19
C TYR A 96 -4.22 3.20 -5.86
N ILE A 97 -4.07 3.98 -4.79
CA ILE A 97 -4.08 3.47 -3.42
C ILE A 97 -5.43 3.81 -2.79
N HIS A 98 -6.01 2.86 -2.09
CA HIS A 98 -7.31 3.00 -1.44
C HIS A 98 -7.21 2.52 0.01
N PHE A 99 -7.86 3.28 0.90
CA PHE A 99 -7.90 3.01 2.32
C PHE A 99 -9.35 2.88 2.79
N SER A 100 -9.72 1.66 3.22
CA SER A 100 -11.06 1.27 3.70
C SER A 100 -11.08 1.02 5.19
#